data_AF-A0A7J2IRX7-F1
#
_entry.id   AF-A0A7J2IRX7-F1
#
_cell.length_a   1.000
_cell.length_b   1.000
_cell.length_c   1.000
_cell.angle_alpha   90.00
_cell.angle_beta   90.00
_cell.angle_gamma   90.00
#
_symmetry.space_group_name_H-M   'P 1'
#
loop_
_entity.id
_entity.type
_entity.pdbx_description
1 polymer ?
#
loop_
_entity_poly.entity_id
_entity_poly.type
_entity_poly.pdbx_seq_one_letter_code
_entity_poly.pdbx_strand_id
1 'polypeptide(L)'
;MSDETCSYVNCTNKVSYIVTFGGMHYLMCKAHFRKLINNLTKIAVAYGKANMNSFSVRKERGKIRLISPKKVKREKFLKLLEKMKKHEGIKSNYLATISSNLKKVN
;
A
#
# COMPACT_ATOMS: atom_id res chain seq x y z
N MET A 1 -19.00 17.87 -9.18
CA MET A 1 -18.00 17.00 -8.51
C MET A 1 -16.95 16.67 -9.54
N SER A 2 -15.67 17.01 -9.31
CA SER A 2 -14.63 16.79 -10.30
C SER A 2 -14.53 15.28 -10.61
N ASP A 3 -14.70 14.91 -11.88
CA ASP A 3 -14.52 13.53 -12.38
C ASP A 3 -13.03 13.20 -12.45
N GLU A 4 -12.34 13.30 -11.32
CA GLU A 4 -10.93 13.00 -11.23
C GLU A 4 -10.72 11.50 -11.43
N THR A 5 -9.79 11.16 -12.32
CA THR A 5 -9.44 9.79 -12.65
C THR A 5 -8.18 9.36 -11.92
N CYS A 6 -8.04 8.05 -11.69
CA CYS A 6 -6.87 7.50 -11.04
C CYS A 6 -5.58 7.90 -11.77
N SER A 7 -4.60 8.37 -10.99
CA SER A 7 -3.26 8.73 -11.46
C SER A 7 -2.44 7.51 -11.89
N TYR A 8 -2.92 6.28 -11.73
CA TYR A 8 -2.17 5.07 -12.12
C TYR A 8 -2.21 4.81 -13.63
N VAL A 9 -1.09 4.39 -14.22
CA VAL A 9 -0.96 4.12 -15.67
C VAL A 9 -2.05 3.17 -16.17
N ASN A 10 -2.66 3.49 -17.32
CA ASN A 10 -3.76 2.73 -17.95
C ASN A 10 -5.00 2.53 -17.07
N CYS A 11 -5.23 3.40 -16.07
CA CYS A 11 -6.45 3.38 -15.27
C CYS A 11 -7.35 4.57 -15.60
N THR A 12 -8.64 4.32 -15.75
CA THR A 12 -9.69 5.35 -15.95
C THR A 12 -10.72 5.35 -14.83
N ASN A 13 -10.54 4.54 -13.80
CA ASN A 13 -11.48 4.43 -12.67
C ASN A 13 -11.56 5.73 -11.88
N LYS A 14 -12.74 6.01 -11.32
CA LYS A 14 -12.97 7.13 -10.41
C LYS A 14 -12.08 7.05 -9.17
N VAL A 15 -11.62 8.20 -8.73
CA VAL A 15 -10.78 8.35 -7.54
C VAL A 15 -11.58 8.03 -6.27
N SER A 16 -10.91 7.47 -5.28
CA SER A 16 -11.49 7.19 -3.95
C SER A 16 -10.53 7.52 -2.80
N TYR A 17 -9.22 7.64 -3.07
CA TYR A 17 -8.18 7.86 -2.07
C TYR A 17 -7.12 8.82 -2.60
N ILE A 18 -6.56 9.63 -1.72
CA ILE A 18 -5.34 10.42 -1.98
C ILE A 18 -4.20 9.75 -1.23
N VAL A 19 -3.09 9.52 -1.92
CA VAL A 19 -1.92 8.82 -1.38
C VAL A 19 -0.68 9.68 -1.57
N THR A 20 0.12 9.82 -0.51
CA THR A 20 1.35 10.63 -0.54
C THR A 20 2.59 9.75 -0.68
N PHE A 21 3.41 10.02 -1.69
CA PHE A 21 4.73 9.41 -1.88
C PHE A 21 5.79 10.51 -1.98
N GLY A 22 6.80 10.49 -1.12
CA GLY A 22 7.90 11.47 -1.16
C GLY A 22 7.43 12.93 -1.13
N GLY A 23 6.36 13.24 -0.37
CA GLY A 23 5.76 14.57 -0.29
C GLY A 23 4.78 14.92 -1.42
N MET A 24 4.67 14.09 -2.47
CA MET A 24 3.75 14.32 -3.60
C MET A 24 2.44 13.55 -3.42
N HIS A 25 1.32 14.21 -3.70
CA HIS A 25 -0.01 13.60 -3.65
C HIS A 25 -0.41 12.97 -4.99
N TYR A 26 -1.00 11.77 -4.92
CA TYR A 26 -1.48 11.03 -6.07
C TYR A 26 -2.87 10.49 -5.82
N LEU A 27 -3.71 10.54 -6.85
CA LEU A 27 -5.09 10.11 -6.77
C LEU A 27 -5.21 8.63 -7.13
N MET A 28 -5.81 7.84 -6.25
CA MET A 28 -5.96 6.40 -6.42
C MET A 28 -7.43 5.98 -6.37
N CYS A 29 -7.81 5.07 -7.27
CA CYS A 29 -9.06 4.35 -7.16
C CYS A 29 -8.94 3.23 -6.11
N LYS A 30 -10.08 2.72 -5.64
CA LYS A 30 -10.17 1.63 -4.64
C LYS A 30 -9.36 0.38 -5.02
N ALA A 31 -9.34 0.01 -6.30
CA ALA A 31 -8.59 -1.15 -6.78
C ALA A 31 -7.06 -0.96 -6.64
N HIS A 32 -6.53 0.19 -7.08
CA HIS A 32 -5.09 0.48 -6.98
C HIS A 32 -4.64 0.70 -5.54
N PHE A 33 -5.48 1.34 -4.72
CA PHE A 33 -5.22 1.48 -3.30
C PHE A 33 -5.13 0.11 -2.60
N ARG A 34 -6.08 -0.80 -2.84
CA ARG A 34 -6.02 -2.18 -2.31
C ARG A 34 -4.77 -2.92 -2.76
N LYS A 35 -4.35 -2.75 -4.02
CA LYS A 35 -3.11 -3.36 -4.54
C LYS A 35 -1.87 -2.82 -3.83
N LEU A 36 -1.81 -1.52 -3.54
CA LEU A 36 -0.75 -0.90 -2.75
C LEU A 36 -0.71 -1.48 -1.34
N ILE A 37 -1.84 -1.52 -0.63
CA ILE A 37 -1.91 -2.08 0.73
C ILE A 37 -1.47 -3.55 0.74
N ASN A 38 -1.96 -4.36 -0.20
CA ASN A 38 -1.55 -5.76 -0.31
C ASN A 38 -0.03 -5.93 -0.50
N ASN A 39 0.60 -5.04 -1.27
CA ASN A 39 2.05 -5.07 -1.46
C ASN A 39 2.80 -4.62 -0.21
N LEU A 40 2.32 -3.59 0.50
CA LEU A 40 2.86 -3.18 1.80
C LEU A 40 2.78 -4.33 2.81
N THR A 41 1.63 -4.99 2.93
CA THR A 41 1.46 -6.15 3.81
C THR A 41 2.43 -7.27 3.46
N LYS A 42 2.63 -7.56 2.16
CA LYS A 42 3.62 -8.56 1.73
C LYS A 42 5.04 -8.21 2.17
N ILE A 43 5.44 -6.95 2.03
CA ILE A 43 6.76 -6.48 2.45
C ILE A 43 6.87 -6.55 3.98
N ALA A 44 5.84 -6.14 4.72
CA ALA A 44 5.84 -6.16 6.18
C ALA A 44 5.98 -7.59 6.71
N VAL A 45 5.21 -8.53 6.19
CA VAL A 45 5.31 -9.95 6.56
C VAL A 45 6.67 -10.55 6.21
N ALA A 46 7.25 -10.15 5.07
CA ALA A 46 8.52 -10.72 4.60
C ALA A 46 9.76 -10.15 5.29
N TYR A 47 9.72 -8.89 5.72
CA TYR A 47 10.89 -8.14 6.20
C TYR A 47 10.67 -7.50 7.59
N GLY A 48 9.55 -7.77 8.25
CA GLY A 48 9.18 -7.24 9.57
C GLY A 48 8.70 -5.79 9.58
N LYS A 49 8.92 -5.03 8.51
CA LYS A 49 8.48 -3.63 8.37
C LYS A 49 8.17 -3.27 6.92
N ALA A 50 7.21 -2.38 6.72
CA ALA A 50 6.94 -1.74 5.44
C ALA A 50 6.52 -0.29 5.64
N ASN A 51 6.90 0.56 4.70
CA ASN A 51 6.50 1.98 4.68
C ASN A 51 6.32 2.44 3.22
N MET A 52 5.82 3.66 3.03
CA MET A 52 5.64 4.24 1.70
C MET A 52 6.96 4.37 0.92
N ASN A 53 8.07 4.59 1.62
CA ASN A 53 9.43 4.64 1.04
C ASN A 53 9.90 3.26 0.54
N SER A 54 9.16 2.19 0.83
CA SER A 54 9.41 0.85 0.27
C SER A 54 8.99 0.76 -1.20
N PHE A 55 8.35 1.78 -1.76
CA PHE A 55 7.99 1.86 -3.18
C PHE A 55 8.70 3.04 -3.84
N SER A 56 9.12 2.84 -5.09
CA SER A 56 9.51 3.93 -5.97
C SER A 56 8.36 4.27 -6.91
N VAL A 57 8.13 5.57 -7.11
CA VAL A 57 7.13 6.07 -8.06
C VAL A 57 7.85 6.43 -9.35
N ARG A 58 7.49 5.80 -10.47
CA ARG A 58 7.90 6.24 -11.80
C ARG A 58 6.75 6.95 -12.49
N LYS A 59 7.04 8.09 -13.11
CA LYS A 59 6.09 8.75 -14.00
C LYS A 59 6.19 8.11 -15.39
N GLU A 60 5.03 7.73 -15.94
CA GLU A 60 4.87 7.16 -17.27
C GLU A 60 3.63 7.79 -17.91
N ARG A 61 3.79 8.46 -19.06
CA ARG A 61 2.68 9.07 -19.83
C ARG A 61 1.74 9.96 -18.99
N GLY A 62 2.31 10.83 -18.16
CA GLY A 62 1.54 11.72 -17.28
C GLY A 62 0.88 11.03 -16.08
N LYS A 63 1.06 9.72 -15.92
CA LYS A 63 0.53 8.90 -14.82
C LYS A 63 1.67 8.27 -14.03
N ILE A 64 1.33 7.54 -12.97
CA ILE A 64 2.27 6.88 -12.08
C ILE A 64 2.22 5.36 -12.16
N ARG A 65 3.40 4.75 -12.05
CA ARG A 65 3.60 3.32 -11.79
C ARG A 65 4.37 3.16 -10.48
N LEU A 66 3.85 2.31 -9.61
CA LEU A 66 4.53 1.94 -8.37
C LEU A 66 5.43 0.74 -8.62
N ILE A 67 6.70 0.87 -8.27
CA ILE A 67 7.69 -0.20 -8.38
C ILE A 67 8.10 -0.60 -6.96
N SER A 68 7.83 -1.87 -6.63
CA SER A 68 8.40 -2.49 -5.44
C SER A 68 9.80 -3.00 -5.78
N PRO A 69 10.87 -2.49 -5.14
CA PRO A 69 12.22 -3.00 -5.34
C PRO A 69 12.36 -4.43 -4.78
N LYS A 70 11.50 -4.82 -3.83
CA LYS A 70 11.54 -6.13 -3.18
C LYS A 70 10.44 -7.02 -3.73
N LYS A 71 10.82 -8.10 -4.42
CA LYS A 71 9.91 -9.17 -4.85
C LYS A 71 9.82 -10.22 -3.74
N VAL A 72 8.64 -10.36 -3.13
CA VAL A 72 8.37 -11.43 -2.18
C VAL A 72 7.73 -12.60 -2.92
N LYS A 73 8.39 -13.77 -2.93
CA LYS A 73 7.81 -15.00 -3.48
C LYS A 73 6.54 -15.37 -2.69
N ARG A 74 5.47 -15.77 -3.39
CA ARG A 74 4.16 -16.08 -2.80
C ARG A 74 4.26 -17.15 -1.71
N GLU A 75 4.99 -18.23 -1.96
CA GLU A 75 5.19 -19.33 -1.01
C GLU A 75 5.85 -18.85 0.29
N LYS A 76 6.89 -18.02 0.18
CA LYS A 76 7.59 -17.45 1.34
C LYS A 76 6.64 -16.56 2.16
N PHE A 77 5.82 -15.75 1.50
CA PHE A 77 4.81 -14.92 2.16
C PHE A 77 3.79 -15.77 2.92
N LEU A 78 3.25 -16.82 2.31
CA LEU A 78 2.25 -17.69 2.95
C LEU A 78 2.82 -18.41 4.17
N LYS A 79 4.02 -18.99 4.06
CA LYS A 79 4.69 -19.65 5.19
C LYS A 79 4.95 -18.69 6.35
N LEU A 80 5.36 -17.46 6.08
CA LEU A 80 5.59 -16.44 7.11
C LEU A 80 4.28 -16.00 7.75
N LEU A 81 3.23 -15.79 6.95
CA LEU A 81 1.90 -15.43 7.43
C LEU A 81 1.31 -16.52 8.32
N GLU A 82 1.46 -17.79 7.97
CA GLU A 82 1.06 -18.94 8.80
C GLU A 82 1.81 -18.99 10.13
N LYS A 83 3.13 -18.74 10.12
CA LYS A 83 3.91 -18.65 11.36
C LYS A 83 3.44 -17.50 12.24
N MET A 84 3.20 -16.32 11.68
CA MET A 84 2.71 -15.16 12.46
C MET A 84 1.33 -15.43 13.09
N LYS A 85 0.42 -16.08 12.35
CA LYS A 85 -0.89 -16.49 12.86
C LYS A 85 -0.81 -17.47 14.05
N LYS A 86 0.28 -18.24 14.17
CA LYS A 86 0.49 -19.18 15.29
C LYS A 86 0.99 -18.51 16.56
N HIS A 87 1.66 -17.36 16.45
CA HIS A 87 2.38 -16.75 17.57
C HIS A 87 1.67 -15.57 18.23
N GLU A 88 0.65 -14.98 17.61
CA GLU A 88 -0.19 -13.97 18.26
C GLU A 88 -1.65 -14.14 17.86
N GLY A 89 -2.56 -13.79 18.78
CA GLY A 89 -4.02 -13.72 18.60
C GLY A 89 -4.47 -12.70 17.55
N ILE A 90 -3.94 -12.81 16.34
CA ILE A 90 -4.29 -12.01 15.17
C ILE A 90 -5.66 -12.49 14.72
N LYS A 91 -6.72 -11.93 15.31
CA LYS A 91 -8.04 -11.90 14.68
C LYS A 91 -7.83 -11.35 13.27
N SER A 92 -8.43 -11.99 12.28
CA SER A 92 -8.28 -11.78 10.82
C SER A 92 -8.33 -10.33 10.32
N ASN A 93 -8.76 -9.39 11.16
CA ASN A 93 -9.12 -8.03 10.81
C ASN A 93 -8.00 -7.00 11.09
N TYR A 94 -6.84 -7.41 11.65
CA TYR A 94 -5.79 -6.48 12.13
C TYR A 94 -4.63 -6.19 11.16
N LEU A 95 -4.71 -6.55 9.87
CA LEU A 95 -3.62 -6.34 8.91
C LEU A 95 -3.38 -4.87 8.49
N ALA A 96 -3.92 -3.88 9.20
CA ALA A 96 -3.56 -2.47 9.06
C ALA A 96 -3.87 -1.67 10.34
N THR A 97 -3.01 -1.73 11.35
CA THR A 97 -2.92 -0.64 12.32
C THR A 97 -2.19 0.53 11.67
N ILE A 98 -2.96 1.46 11.09
CA ILE A 98 -2.46 2.79 10.77
C ILE A 98 -2.17 3.46 12.12
N SER A 99 -0.89 3.66 12.42
CA SER A 99 -0.47 4.50 13.54
C SER A 99 -0.94 5.93 13.26
N SER A 100 -2.10 6.28 13.79
CA SER A 100 -2.57 7.66 13.86
C SER A 100 -1.89 8.34 15.05
N ASN A 101 -0.58 8.58 14.94
CA ASN A 101 0.07 9.63 15.73
C ASN A 101 -0.22 10.98 15.05
N LEU A 102 -1.49 11.37 15.01
CA LEU A 102 -1.87 12.76 14.88
C LEU A 102 -1.92 13.31 16.30
N LYS A 103 -0.85 14.03 16.69
CA LYS A 103 -0.90 14.91 17.86
C LYS A 103 -2.13 15.79 17.70
N LYS A 104 -3.08 15.67 18.63
CA LYS A 104 -4.06 16.74 18.86
C LYS A 104 -3.24 17.96 19.27
N VAL A 105 -3.17 18.94 18.38
CA VAL A 105 -2.83 20.30 18.78
C VAL A 105 -4.10 20.83 19.44
N ASN A 106 -3.96 21.24 20.70
CA ASN A 106 -5.02 21.84 21.51
C ASN A 106 -5.58 23.10 20.84
#